data_AF-A0A6B3NDR7-F1
#
_entry.id   AF-A0A6B3NDR7-F1
#
_cell.length_a   1.000
_cell.length_b   1.000
_cell.length_c   1.000
_cell.angle_alpha   90.00
_cell.angle_beta   90.00
_cell.angle_gamma   90.00
#
_symmetry.space_group_name_H-M   'P 1'
#
loop_
_entity.id
_entity.type
_entity.pdbx_description
1 polymer ?
#
loop_
_entity_poly.entity_id
_entity_poly.type
_entity_poly.pdbx_seq_one_letter_code
_entity_poly.pdbx_strand_id
1 'polypeptide(L)'
;MSQIKEFVRTTCPRDCYDACGIVVLKRQGEIVRVKGDPEHPVSRGSLCGKCAIAYNGAWRDYPRGSAKGDALLRADALRDRTQRLSQPLKRIGAKGKGQFTPIRWEEALDLIAVKLKTILDNNKNNHTPHIAQGSSILHTHYTGTCSLIAGAFPLRFFNRIGATEVDPDTVCNKAGHAALEMIFGDSINGFDPRTAKDAACILVWGANPSACAPHAHKHWLRQAPGKVIVIDPIRH
;
A
#
# COMPACT_ATOMS: atom_id res chain seq x y z
N MET A 1 25.63 11.84 -27.76
CA MET A 1 24.83 12.54 -26.72
C MET A 1 24.53 11.58 -25.58
N SER A 2 25.17 11.80 -24.43
CA SER A 2 25.02 10.98 -23.22
C SER A 2 23.55 10.93 -22.80
N GLN A 3 22.98 9.73 -22.75
CA GLN A 3 21.61 9.50 -22.29
C GLN A 3 21.54 9.79 -20.79
N ILE A 4 20.90 10.89 -20.41
CA ILE A 4 20.76 11.29 -19.01
C ILE A 4 20.05 10.15 -18.26
N LYS A 5 20.77 9.54 -17.32
CA LYS A 5 20.25 8.57 -16.35
C LYS A 5 19.87 9.35 -15.11
N GLU A 6 18.59 9.32 -14.77
CA GLU A 6 18.07 9.90 -13.54
C GLU A 6 17.86 8.78 -12.52
N PHE A 7 18.29 9.01 -11.28
CA PHE A 7 18.09 8.11 -10.16
C PHE A 7 17.14 8.77 -9.17
N VAL A 8 15.97 8.18 -8.95
CA VAL A 8 14.98 8.68 -8.00
C VAL A 8 14.95 7.74 -6.80
N ARG A 9 15.32 8.25 -5.63
CA ARG A 9 15.15 7.53 -4.36
C ARG A 9 13.71 7.66 -3.88
N THR A 10 13.13 6.55 -3.45
CA THR A 10 11.79 6.49 -2.87
C THR A 10 11.66 5.26 -1.97
N THR A 11 10.48 5.02 -1.41
CA THR A 11 10.21 3.85 -0.58
C THR A 11 9.29 2.86 -1.30
N CYS A 12 9.40 1.59 -0.95
CA CYS A 12 8.50 0.55 -1.39
C CYS A 12 7.07 0.85 -0.89
N PRO A 13 6.07 1.04 -1.78
CA PRO A 13 4.71 1.40 -1.37
C PRO A 13 3.87 0.21 -0.90
N ARG A 14 4.46 -0.99 -0.79
CA ARG A 14 3.73 -2.16 -0.29
C ARG A 14 3.50 -2.05 1.19
N ASP A 15 2.37 -2.60 1.59
CA ASP A 15 1.96 -2.77 2.97
C ASP A 15 2.77 -3.87 3.67
N CYS A 16 4.01 -3.54 4.02
CA CYS A 16 4.85 -4.33 4.91
C CYS A 16 5.72 -3.40 5.76
N TYR A 17 6.02 -3.82 6.99
CA TYR A 17 6.76 -3.00 7.95
C TYR A 17 8.22 -2.71 7.56
N ASP A 18 8.79 -3.44 6.60
CA ASP A 18 10.19 -3.26 6.19
C ASP A 18 10.46 -1.89 5.52
N ALA A 19 9.42 -1.25 4.96
CA ALA A 19 9.47 0.08 4.30
C ALA A 19 10.72 0.29 3.41
N CYS A 20 11.08 -0.72 2.61
CA CYS A 20 12.36 -0.80 1.92
C CYS A 20 12.64 0.45 1.06
N GLY A 21 13.81 1.07 1.23
CA GLY A 21 14.31 2.07 0.28
C GLY A 21 14.57 1.46 -1.09
N ILE A 22 14.10 2.14 -2.14
CA ILE A 22 14.27 1.75 -3.54
C ILE A 22 14.84 2.90 -4.37
N VAL A 23 15.57 2.54 -5.42
CA VAL A 23 16.09 3.48 -6.43
C VAL A 23 15.46 3.15 -7.78
N VAL A 24 14.71 4.10 -8.31
CA VAL A 24 14.08 4.05 -9.62
C VAL A 24 15.04 4.67 -10.63
N LEU A 25 15.51 3.86 -11.58
CA LEU A 25 16.37 4.31 -12.67
C LEU A 25 15.48 4.75 -13.82
N LYS A 26 15.56 6.01 -14.22
CA LYS A 26 14.86 6.56 -15.37
C LYS A 26 15.83 6.91 -16.50
N ARG A 27 15.37 6.79 -17.74
CA ARG A 27 16.08 7.23 -18.94
C ARG A 27 15.06 7.82 -19.90
N GLN A 28 15.27 9.06 -20.33
CA GLN A 28 14.33 9.76 -21.22
C GLN A 28 12.89 9.76 -20.67
N GLY A 29 12.73 10.01 -19.37
CA GLY A 29 11.43 10.02 -18.69
C GLY A 29 10.85 8.65 -18.35
N GLU A 30 11.29 7.57 -19.01
CA GLU A 30 10.80 6.22 -18.76
C GLU A 30 11.53 5.54 -17.59
N ILE A 31 10.78 4.84 -16.74
CA ILE A 31 11.36 3.93 -15.76
C ILE A 31 12.04 2.81 -16.54
N VAL A 32 13.31 2.52 -16.23
CA VAL A 32 14.12 1.47 -16.86
C VAL A 32 14.25 0.25 -15.95
N ARG A 33 14.41 0.47 -14.65
CA ARG A 33 14.60 -0.57 -13.61
C ARG A 33 14.33 0.01 -12.23
N VAL A 34 13.83 -0.83 -11.33
CA VAL A 34 13.73 -0.56 -9.89
C VAL A 34 14.74 -1.46 -9.18
N LYS A 35 15.59 -0.87 -8.32
CA LYS A 35 16.56 -1.57 -7.48
C LYS A 35 16.34 -1.21 -6.02
N GLY A 36 16.89 -2.00 -5.08
CA GLY A 36 16.96 -1.57 -3.68
C GLY A 36 17.99 -0.46 -3.52
N ASP A 37 17.75 0.45 -2.58
CA ASP A 37 18.72 1.47 -2.20
C ASP A 37 19.77 0.88 -1.26
N PRO A 38 21.06 0.80 -1.67
CA PRO A 38 22.12 0.24 -0.82
C PRO A 38 22.31 1.02 0.48
N GLU A 39 22.00 2.32 0.48
CA GLU A 39 22.15 3.19 1.64
C GLU A 39 20.97 3.10 2.63
N HIS A 40 19.91 2.36 2.28
CA HIS A 40 18.75 2.24 3.16
C HIS A 40 19.09 1.39 4.41
N PRO A 41 18.90 1.92 5.63
CA PRO A 41 19.45 1.32 6.86
C PRO A 41 18.86 -0.07 7.18
N VAL A 42 17.61 -0.30 6.77
CA VAL A 42 16.88 -1.55 7.03
C VAL A 42 17.15 -2.59 5.94
N SER A 43 16.86 -2.25 4.69
CA SER A 43 16.86 -3.20 3.57
C SER A 43 18.23 -3.37 2.92
N ARG A 44 19.16 -2.42 3.09
CA ARG A 44 20.56 -2.49 2.62
C ARG A 44 20.68 -2.95 1.16
N GLY A 45 19.86 -2.38 0.28
CA GLY A 45 19.80 -2.72 -1.14
C GLY A 45 19.10 -4.04 -1.49
N SER A 46 18.72 -4.86 -0.51
CA SER A 46 17.93 -6.07 -0.75
C SER A 46 16.48 -5.72 -1.06
N LEU A 47 15.86 -6.51 -1.94
CA LEU A 47 14.42 -6.47 -2.22
C LEU A 47 13.85 -7.88 -2.13
N CYS A 48 12.62 -8.03 -1.65
CA CYS A 48 11.91 -9.31 -1.71
C CYS A 48 11.48 -9.63 -3.15
N GLY A 49 11.13 -10.90 -3.42
CA GLY A 49 10.67 -11.34 -4.74
C GLY A 49 9.47 -10.53 -5.26
N LYS A 50 8.55 -10.13 -4.36
CA LYS A 50 7.39 -9.28 -4.69
C LYS A 50 7.80 -7.93 -5.28
N CYS A 51 8.93 -7.36 -4.87
CA CYS A 51 9.40 -6.08 -5.39
C CYS A 51 10.35 -6.28 -6.57
N ALA A 52 11.33 -7.18 -6.44
CA ALA A 52 12.33 -7.42 -7.46
C ALA A 52 11.72 -7.91 -8.79
N ILE A 53 10.69 -8.76 -8.72
CA ILE A 53 10.01 -9.32 -9.89
C ILE A 53 8.87 -8.40 -10.34
N ALA A 54 7.94 -8.05 -9.44
CA ALA A 54 6.71 -7.38 -9.85
C ALA A 54 6.98 -5.95 -10.37
N TYR A 55 7.83 -5.16 -9.68
CA TYR A 55 8.17 -3.79 -10.12
C TYR A 55 9.12 -3.73 -11.30
N ASN A 56 9.75 -4.84 -11.69
CA ASN A 56 10.55 -4.91 -12.91
C ASN A 56 9.83 -5.65 -14.05
N GLY A 57 8.63 -6.18 -13.79
CA GLY A 57 7.79 -6.92 -14.73
C GLY A 57 6.36 -6.39 -14.72
N ALA A 58 5.45 -7.18 -14.13
CA ALA A 58 4.00 -7.03 -14.20
C ALA A 58 3.43 -5.64 -13.81
N TRP A 59 4.11 -4.88 -12.96
CA TRP A 59 3.59 -3.63 -12.38
C TRP A 59 4.25 -2.38 -12.97
N ARG A 60 4.93 -2.51 -14.12
CA ARG A 60 5.51 -1.38 -14.84
C ARG A 60 4.58 -0.88 -15.92
N ASP A 61 4.20 0.37 -15.75
CA ASP A 61 3.66 1.16 -16.84
C ASP A 61 4.77 1.53 -17.81
N TYR A 62 4.57 1.13 -19.06
CA TYR A 62 5.37 1.62 -20.17
C TYR A 62 4.44 2.42 -21.09
N PRO A 63 4.92 3.52 -21.69
CA PRO A 63 4.17 4.20 -22.74
C PRO A 63 3.80 3.22 -23.86
N ARG A 64 2.58 3.39 -24.39
CA ARG A 64 2.10 2.65 -25.56
C ARG A 64 3.07 2.93 -26.73
N GLY A 65 3.66 1.89 -27.32
CA GLY A 65 4.65 2.00 -28.42
C GLY A 65 6.12 2.07 -28.01
N SER A 66 6.47 1.84 -26.74
CA SER A 66 7.88 1.70 -26.33
C SER A 66 8.44 0.32 -26.71
N ALA A 67 9.66 0.26 -27.26
CA ALA A 67 10.30 -0.99 -27.72
C ALA A 67 10.49 -2.04 -26.62
N LYS A 68 10.78 -1.60 -25.39
CA LYS A 68 10.84 -2.48 -24.20
C LYS A 68 9.44 -2.92 -23.76
N GLY A 69 8.46 -2.13 -24.16
CA GLY A 69 7.07 -2.42 -23.97
C GLY A 69 6.63 -3.65 -24.75
N ASP A 70 6.87 -3.60 -26.06
CA ASP A 70 6.43 -4.64 -26.99
C ASP A 70 7.18 -5.98 -26.78
N ALA A 71 8.41 -5.94 -26.28
CA ALA A 71 9.22 -7.12 -25.99
C ALA A 71 8.73 -7.95 -24.78
N LEU A 72 8.03 -7.34 -23.80
CA LEU A 72 7.55 -8.02 -22.59
C LEU A 72 6.18 -8.69 -22.75
N LEU A 73 5.54 -8.56 -23.92
CA LEU A 73 4.23 -9.14 -24.25
C LEU A 73 4.23 -10.68 -24.39
N ARG A 74 5.40 -11.34 -24.40
CA ARG A 74 5.53 -12.76 -24.77
C ARG A 74 5.59 -13.75 -23.61
N ALA A 75 5.30 -13.34 -22.39
CA ALA A 75 5.20 -14.26 -21.24
C ALA A 75 4.03 -13.83 -20.36
N ASP A 76 3.13 -14.78 -20.10
CA ASP A 76 2.07 -14.82 -19.08
C ASP A 76 1.09 -13.63 -18.89
N ALA A 77 -0.21 -13.96 -18.75
CA ALA A 77 -1.34 -13.04 -18.57
C ALA A 77 -1.23 -12.07 -17.35
N LEU A 78 -0.23 -12.25 -16.49
CA LEU A 78 0.13 -11.33 -15.41
C LEU A 78 0.86 -10.07 -15.91
N ARG A 79 1.22 -9.98 -17.20
CA ARG A 79 1.95 -8.85 -17.80
C ARG A 79 1.13 -8.04 -18.81
N ASP A 80 -0.19 -8.20 -18.80
CA ASP A 80 -1.07 -7.43 -19.66
C ASP A 80 -1.13 -5.95 -19.20
N ARG A 81 -0.51 -5.10 -20.02
CA ARG A 81 -0.41 -3.64 -19.85
C ARG A 81 -1.75 -2.92 -19.90
N THR A 82 -2.80 -3.60 -20.34
CA THR A 82 -4.15 -3.04 -20.42
C THR A 82 -4.92 -3.14 -19.10
N GLN A 83 -4.38 -3.85 -18.09
CA GLN A 83 -5.06 -4.01 -16.81
C GLN A 83 -5.08 -2.73 -15.97
N ARG A 84 -4.14 -1.79 -16.20
CA ARG A 84 -4.17 -0.51 -15.48
C ARG A 84 -5.30 0.36 -16.02
N LEU A 85 -6.17 0.78 -15.11
CA LEU A 85 -7.21 1.76 -15.40
C LEU A 85 -6.56 3.10 -15.77
N SER A 86 -6.87 3.59 -16.97
CA SER A 86 -6.35 4.85 -17.52
C SER A 86 -7.35 6.00 -17.46
N GLN A 87 -8.63 5.69 -17.23
CA GLN A 87 -9.72 6.65 -17.13
C GLN A 87 -10.83 6.11 -16.23
N PRO A 88 -11.71 6.98 -15.70
CA PRO A 88 -12.86 6.55 -14.92
C PRO A 88 -13.80 5.63 -15.72
N LEU A 89 -14.37 4.64 -15.02
CA LEU A 89 -15.31 3.69 -15.59
C LEU A 89 -16.62 3.75 -14.83
N LYS A 90 -17.73 3.95 -15.55
CA LYS A 90 -19.09 3.94 -15.01
C LYS A 90 -19.70 2.56 -15.21
N ARG A 91 -20.20 1.97 -14.12
CA ARG A 91 -20.95 0.71 -14.19
C ARG A 91 -22.30 0.97 -14.87
N ILE A 92 -22.62 0.19 -15.91
CA ILE A 92 -23.87 0.29 -16.67
C ILE A 92 -24.79 -0.93 -16.51
N GLY A 93 -24.30 -1.99 -15.88
CA GLY A 93 -25.06 -3.22 -15.61
C GLY A 93 -25.19 -3.57 -14.13
N ALA A 94 -25.78 -4.74 -13.87
CA ALA A 94 -25.89 -5.28 -12.52
C ALA A 94 -24.51 -5.48 -11.87
N LYS A 95 -24.44 -5.29 -10.54
CA LYS A 95 -23.21 -5.51 -9.76
C LYS A 95 -22.74 -6.96 -9.95
N GLY A 96 -21.44 -7.14 -10.18
CA GLY A 96 -20.84 -8.46 -10.44
C GLY A 96 -20.85 -8.90 -11.91
N LYS A 97 -21.53 -8.20 -12.83
CA LYS A 97 -21.54 -8.55 -14.27
C LYS A 97 -20.37 -7.97 -15.07
N GLY A 98 -19.52 -7.14 -14.46
CA GLY A 98 -18.33 -6.58 -15.13
C GLY A 98 -18.62 -5.60 -16.26
N GLN A 99 -19.83 -5.04 -16.35
CA GLN A 99 -20.24 -4.16 -17.45
C GLN A 99 -19.98 -2.68 -17.10
N PHE A 100 -19.02 -2.07 -17.81
CA PHE A 100 -18.61 -0.69 -17.61
C PHE A 100 -18.48 0.05 -18.94
N THR A 101 -18.74 1.36 -18.91
CA THR A 101 -18.40 2.29 -19.99
C THR A 101 -17.40 3.32 -19.49
N PRO A 102 -16.39 3.72 -20.28
CA PRO A 102 -15.53 4.84 -19.92
C PRO A 102 -16.31 6.16 -19.87
N ILE A 103 -15.92 7.03 -18.94
CA ILE A 103 -16.45 8.39 -18.81
C ILE A 103 -15.31 9.37 -18.52
N ARG A 104 -15.56 10.66 -18.70
CA ARG A 104 -14.60 11.72 -18.38
C ARG A 104 -14.46 11.90 -16.86
N TRP A 105 -13.33 12.48 -16.44
CA TRP A 105 -13.10 12.83 -15.03
C TRP A 105 -14.14 13.83 -14.52
N GLU A 106 -14.47 14.85 -15.30
CA GLU A 106 -15.47 15.84 -14.91
C GLU A 106 -16.83 15.17 -14.66
N GLU A 107 -17.28 14.33 -15.59
CA GLU A 107 -18.53 13.57 -15.45
C GLU A 107 -18.49 12.64 -14.23
N ALA A 108 -17.38 11.93 -13.99
CA ALA A 108 -17.25 11.02 -12.87
C ALA A 108 -17.36 11.76 -11.52
N LEU A 109 -16.67 12.90 -11.40
CA LEU A 109 -16.67 13.73 -10.19
C LEU A 109 -18.05 14.35 -9.95
N ASP A 110 -18.70 14.87 -11.00
CA ASP A 110 -20.04 15.44 -10.91
C ASP A 110 -21.07 14.39 -10.47
N LEU A 111 -21.03 13.19 -11.06
CA LEU A 111 -21.92 12.09 -10.67
C LEU A 111 -21.74 11.68 -9.21
N ILE A 112 -20.49 11.63 -8.72
CA ILE A 112 -20.20 11.31 -7.32
C ILE A 112 -20.69 12.44 -6.43
N ALA A 113 -20.39 13.70 -6.77
CA ALA A 113 -20.79 14.87 -6.00
C ALA A 113 -22.31 14.98 -5.86
N VAL A 114 -23.07 14.78 -6.95
CA VAL A 114 -24.54 14.75 -6.92
C VAL A 114 -25.04 13.66 -5.98
N LYS A 115 -24.53 12.42 -6.11
CA LYS A 115 -24.94 11.30 -5.24
C LYS A 115 -24.66 11.55 -3.76
N LEU A 116 -23.47 12.08 -3.43
CA LEU A 116 -23.12 12.41 -2.06
C LEU A 116 -24.04 13.53 -1.52
N LYS A 117 -24.27 14.60 -2.28
CA LYS A 117 -25.20 15.68 -1.90
C LYS A 117 -26.60 15.16 -1.64
N THR A 118 -27.14 14.30 -2.51
CA THR A 118 -28.46 13.69 -2.29
C THR A 118 -28.54 12.92 -0.98
N ILE A 119 -27.49 12.19 -0.59
CA ILE A 119 -27.45 11.49 0.72
C ILE A 119 -27.48 12.51 1.86
N LEU A 120 -26.66 13.56 1.79
CA LEU A 120 -26.61 14.62 2.81
C LEU A 120 -27.97 15.34 2.93
N ASP A 121 -28.59 15.69 1.82
CA ASP A 121 -29.89 16.38 1.77
C ASP A 121 -31.01 15.50 2.34
N ASN A 122 -31.03 14.20 2.01
CA ASN A 122 -31.99 13.26 2.59
C ASN A 122 -31.84 13.15 4.12
N ASN A 123 -30.60 13.06 4.62
CA ASN A 123 -30.36 13.00 6.05
C ASN A 123 -30.72 14.31 6.75
N LYS A 124 -30.46 15.45 6.11
CA LYS A 124 -30.90 16.76 6.58
C LYS A 124 -32.42 16.85 6.67
N ASN A 125 -33.15 16.36 5.67
CA ASN A 125 -34.62 16.33 5.66
C ASN A 125 -35.18 15.41 6.75
N ASN A 126 -34.43 14.38 7.14
CA ASN A 126 -34.71 13.52 8.29
C ASN A 126 -34.25 14.11 9.63
N HIS A 127 -33.97 15.42 9.69
CA HIS A 127 -33.54 16.14 10.89
C HIS A 127 -32.21 15.66 11.50
N THR A 128 -31.34 15.03 10.70
CA THR A 128 -29.99 14.65 11.14
C THR A 128 -29.14 15.92 11.34
N PRO A 129 -28.45 16.08 12.49
CA PRO A 129 -27.59 17.24 12.73
C PRO A 129 -26.52 17.41 11.65
N HIS A 130 -26.13 18.67 11.39
CA HIS A 130 -25.12 18.98 10.35
C HIS A 130 -23.83 18.15 10.48
N ILE A 131 -23.36 17.90 11.71
CA ILE A 131 -22.15 17.12 11.98
C ILE A 131 -22.27 15.63 11.57
N ALA A 132 -23.48 15.11 11.42
CA ALA A 132 -23.77 13.70 11.12
C ALA A 132 -24.52 13.49 9.80
N GLN A 133 -24.64 14.53 8.96
CA GLN A 133 -25.37 14.44 7.68
C GLN A 133 -24.81 13.35 6.76
N GLY A 134 -23.51 13.08 6.83
CA GLY A 134 -22.86 12.02 6.06
C GLY A 134 -22.92 10.63 6.71
N SER A 135 -23.57 10.43 7.85
CA SER A 135 -23.44 9.20 8.66
C SER A 135 -23.80 7.90 7.92
N SER A 136 -24.61 7.97 6.85
CA SER A 136 -24.93 6.83 5.98
C SER A 136 -23.84 6.47 4.96
N ILE A 137 -22.79 7.30 4.85
CA ILE A 137 -21.62 7.06 4.01
C ILE A 137 -20.57 6.37 4.88
N LEU A 138 -20.27 5.11 4.56
CA LEU A 138 -19.19 4.36 5.18
C LEU A 138 -17.90 4.58 4.39
N HIS A 139 -16.92 5.22 5.03
CA HIS A 139 -15.57 5.36 4.48
C HIS A 139 -14.68 4.25 5.02
N THR A 140 -14.39 3.26 4.18
CA THR A 140 -13.45 2.18 4.49
C THR A 140 -12.11 2.50 3.84
N HIS A 141 -11.09 2.64 4.68
CA HIS A 141 -9.70 2.80 4.25
C HIS A 141 -8.81 1.97 5.17
N TYR A 142 -7.66 1.57 4.66
CA TYR A 142 -6.69 0.79 5.43
C TYR A 142 -5.29 0.99 4.85
N THR A 143 -4.35 0.10 5.18
CA THR A 143 -2.94 0.15 4.81
C THR A 143 -2.63 -0.16 3.33
N GLY A 144 -3.64 -0.20 2.46
CA GLY A 144 -3.45 -0.35 1.02
C GLY A 144 -2.62 0.78 0.38
N THR A 145 -2.52 1.94 1.03
CA THR A 145 -1.56 3.00 0.69
C THR A 145 -1.14 3.76 1.95
N CYS A 146 -0.05 3.35 2.59
CA CYS A 146 0.47 3.96 3.83
C CYS A 146 1.25 5.28 3.62
N SER A 147 1.08 5.97 2.49
CA SER A 147 1.74 7.27 2.31
C SER A 147 1.09 8.34 3.20
N LEU A 148 1.88 9.24 3.77
CA LEU A 148 1.38 10.32 4.64
C LEU A 148 0.25 11.14 3.99
N ILE A 149 0.37 11.41 2.69
CA ILE A 149 -0.64 12.19 1.96
C ILE A 149 -1.83 11.30 1.59
N ALA A 150 -1.62 10.22 0.83
CA ALA A 150 -2.75 9.47 0.29
C ALA A 150 -3.55 8.67 1.35
N GLY A 151 -2.93 8.35 2.51
CA GLY A 151 -3.63 7.69 3.62
C GLY A 151 -4.50 8.67 4.41
N ALA A 152 -3.93 9.79 4.88
CA ALA A 152 -4.64 10.68 5.80
C ALA A 152 -5.44 11.80 5.10
N PHE A 153 -5.03 12.26 3.92
CA PHE A 153 -5.67 13.40 3.25
C PHE A 153 -7.16 13.19 2.95
N PRO A 154 -7.61 12.02 2.45
CA PRO A 154 -9.03 11.78 2.18
C PRO A 154 -9.93 11.95 3.42
N LEU A 155 -9.42 11.67 4.62
CA LEU A 155 -10.19 11.77 5.87
C LEU A 155 -10.73 13.18 6.10
N ARG A 156 -9.99 14.23 5.68
CA ARG A 156 -10.46 15.61 5.80
C ARG A 156 -11.79 15.83 5.08
N PHE A 157 -11.94 15.26 3.89
CA PHE A 157 -13.16 15.38 3.10
C PHE A 157 -14.31 14.62 3.76
N PHE A 158 -14.08 13.37 4.16
CA PHE A 158 -15.12 12.53 4.77
C PHE A 158 -15.57 13.05 6.14
N ASN A 159 -14.65 13.55 6.96
CA ASN A 159 -14.98 14.21 8.23
C ASN A 159 -15.76 15.50 8.00
N ARG A 160 -15.42 16.28 6.96
CA ARG A 160 -16.10 17.55 6.64
C ARG A 160 -17.57 17.36 6.26
N ILE A 161 -17.93 16.23 5.65
CA ILE A 161 -19.31 15.89 5.30
C ILE A 161 -20.02 15.07 6.40
N GLY A 162 -19.33 14.74 7.49
CA GLY A 162 -19.89 13.95 8.60
C GLY A 162 -20.07 12.47 8.27
N ALA A 163 -19.20 11.90 7.44
CA ALA A 163 -19.22 10.48 7.09
C ALA A 163 -18.75 9.60 8.25
N THR A 164 -19.20 8.35 8.26
CA THR A 164 -18.80 7.35 9.26
C THR A 164 -17.56 6.63 8.77
N GLU A 165 -16.47 6.74 9.53
CA GLU A 165 -15.25 5.96 9.30
C GLU A 165 -15.45 4.52 9.78
N VAL A 166 -15.11 3.55 8.94
CA VAL A 166 -14.95 2.17 9.40
C VAL A 166 -13.61 2.09 10.09
N ASP A 167 -13.60 1.65 11.35
CA ASP A 167 -12.39 1.55 12.17
C ASP A 167 -11.27 0.84 11.38
N PRO A 168 -10.16 1.54 11.05
CA PRO A 168 -9.05 0.94 10.33
C PRO A 168 -8.37 -0.13 11.21
N ASP A 169 -7.40 -0.86 10.67
CA ASP A 169 -6.60 -1.85 11.42
C ASP A 169 -7.34 -3.14 11.82
N THR A 170 -8.67 -3.16 11.73
CA THR A 170 -9.52 -4.26 12.19
C THR A 170 -9.27 -5.59 11.48
N VAL A 171 -8.65 -5.57 10.29
CA VAL A 171 -8.28 -6.79 9.55
C VAL A 171 -7.01 -7.44 10.08
N CYS A 172 -6.03 -6.68 10.63
CA CYS A 172 -4.72 -7.23 10.99
C CYS A 172 -4.20 -6.79 12.36
N ASN A 173 -3.95 -5.49 12.55
CA ASN A 173 -3.15 -4.95 13.67
C ASN A 173 -3.96 -4.36 14.82
N LYS A 174 -5.30 -4.21 14.72
CA LYS A 174 -6.11 -3.52 15.76
C LYS A 174 -5.97 -4.13 17.15
N ALA A 175 -5.99 -5.46 17.25
CA ALA A 175 -5.83 -6.15 18.53
C ALA A 175 -4.46 -5.86 19.17
N GLY A 176 -3.40 -5.82 18.35
CA GLY A 176 -2.06 -5.43 18.79
C GLY A 176 -2.01 -3.97 19.25
N HIS A 177 -2.64 -3.06 18.50
CA HIS A 177 -2.72 -1.66 18.90
C HIS A 177 -3.42 -1.49 20.25
N ALA A 178 -4.58 -2.11 20.44
CA ALA A 178 -5.30 -2.05 21.71
C ALA A 178 -4.47 -2.57 22.88
N ALA A 179 -3.78 -3.70 22.72
CA ALA A 179 -2.96 -4.29 23.77
C ALA A 179 -1.74 -3.41 24.13
N LEU A 180 -1.02 -2.90 23.13
CA LEU A 180 0.15 -2.04 23.35
C LEU A 180 -0.25 -0.71 23.98
N GLU A 181 -1.36 -0.12 23.55
CA GLU A 181 -1.91 1.11 24.15
C GLU A 181 -2.25 0.90 25.63
N MET A 182 -2.89 -0.22 25.99
CA MET A 182 -3.24 -0.52 27.38
C MET A 182 -2.03 -0.71 28.29
N ILE A 183 -0.92 -1.26 27.77
CA ILE A 183 0.25 -1.62 28.56
C ILE A 183 1.27 -0.47 28.60
N PHE A 184 1.47 0.21 27.48
CA PHE A 184 2.55 1.19 27.30
C PHE A 184 2.04 2.63 27.07
N GLY A 185 0.73 2.82 26.83
CA GLY A 185 0.18 4.12 26.43
C GLY A 185 0.59 4.56 25.03
N ASP A 186 1.11 3.62 24.23
CA ASP A 186 1.58 3.84 22.87
C ASP A 186 1.56 2.51 22.11
N SER A 187 1.12 2.57 20.86
CA SER A 187 1.08 1.42 19.96
C SER A 187 1.68 1.69 18.58
N ILE A 188 2.24 2.88 18.37
CA ILE A 188 2.82 3.31 17.09
C ILE A 188 4.33 3.16 17.12
N ASN A 189 4.98 3.46 18.24
CA ASN A 189 6.42 3.32 18.33
C ASN A 189 6.81 1.86 18.64
N GLY A 190 7.57 1.29 17.71
CA GLY A 190 8.22 -0.01 17.89
C GLY A 190 9.69 0.13 18.29
N PHE A 191 10.34 -1.01 18.51
CA PHE A 191 11.79 -1.03 18.65
C PHE A 191 12.47 -0.76 17.30
N ASP A 192 13.63 -0.11 17.33
CA ASP A 192 14.47 0.00 16.15
C ASP A 192 15.01 -1.39 15.79
N PRO A 193 14.65 -1.97 14.65
CA PRO A 193 15.01 -3.34 14.35
C PRO A 193 16.52 -3.57 14.18
N ARG A 194 17.31 -2.49 14.05
CA ARG A 194 18.78 -2.56 14.04
C ARG A 194 19.37 -2.97 15.40
N THR A 195 18.62 -2.85 16.49
CA THR A 195 19.04 -3.27 17.84
C THR A 195 18.85 -4.77 18.09
N ALA A 196 18.25 -5.51 17.14
CA ALA A 196 18.08 -6.96 17.28
C ALA A 196 19.41 -7.72 17.46
N LYS A 197 20.52 -7.17 16.97
CA LYS A 197 21.88 -7.71 17.17
C LYS A 197 22.33 -7.69 18.65
N ASP A 198 21.72 -6.84 19.47
CA ASP A 198 22.07 -6.64 20.87
C ASP A 198 21.24 -7.56 21.79
N ALA A 199 20.27 -8.30 21.23
CA ALA A 199 19.42 -9.20 21.98
C ALA A 199 20.14 -10.52 22.33
N ALA A 200 20.12 -10.90 23.61
CA ALA A 200 20.60 -12.20 24.08
C ALA A 200 19.67 -13.37 23.69
N CYS A 201 18.39 -13.06 23.42
CA CYS A 201 17.38 -14.00 22.97
C CYS A 201 16.35 -13.25 22.10
N ILE A 202 15.89 -13.87 21.01
CA ILE A 202 14.79 -13.38 20.19
C ILE A 202 13.71 -14.46 20.14
N LEU A 203 12.49 -14.08 20.49
CA LEU A 203 11.30 -14.92 20.39
C LEU A 203 10.46 -14.49 19.19
N VAL A 204 10.28 -15.40 18.24
CA VAL A 204 9.35 -15.25 17.11
C VAL A 204 8.10 -16.05 17.45
N TRP A 205 7.00 -15.37 17.76
CA TRP A 205 5.76 -16.01 18.21
C TRP A 205 4.61 -15.71 17.26
N GLY A 206 4.07 -16.75 16.62
CA GLY A 206 2.92 -16.65 15.71
C GLY A 206 3.23 -15.78 14.47
N ALA A 207 4.49 -15.75 14.05
CA ALA A 207 4.95 -14.93 12.94
C ALA A 207 5.89 -15.72 12.04
N ASN A 208 5.79 -15.47 10.72
CA ASN A 208 6.69 -16.05 9.73
C ASN A 208 7.52 -14.97 8.99
N PRO A 209 8.60 -14.45 9.60
CA PRO A 209 9.45 -13.44 9.00
C PRO A 209 10.01 -13.83 7.63
N SER A 210 10.19 -15.12 7.32
CA SER A 210 10.70 -15.52 6.00
C SER A 210 9.78 -15.09 4.84
N ALA A 211 8.47 -15.02 5.09
CA ALA A 211 7.46 -14.66 4.11
C ALA A 211 6.96 -13.21 4.25
N CYS A 212 6.71 -12.76 5.49
CA CYS A 212 6.06 -11.47 5.76
C CYS A 212 7.03 -10.33 6.15
N ALA A 213 8.22 -10.64 6.64
CA ALA A 213 9.25 -9.65 7.02
C ALA A 213 10.65 -10.11 6.55
N PRO A 214 10.86 -10.25 5.22
CA PRO A 214 12.03 -10.92 4.66
C PRO A 214 13.35 -10.24 5.04
N HIS A 215 13.35 -8.92 5.31
CA HIS A 215 14.54 -8.24 5.78
C HIS A 215 14.85 -8.56 7.25
N ALA A 216 13.82 -8.70 8.10
CA ALA A 216 13.98 -9.22 9.45
C ALA A 216 14.57 -10.63 9.45
N HIS A 217 14.03 -11.53 8.61
CA HIS A 217 14.52 -12.89 8.48
C HIS A 217 15.97 -12.95 7.97
N LYS A 218 16.30 -12.17 6.94
CA LYS A 218 17.61 -12.22 6.29
C LYS A 218 18.70 -11.52 7.11
N HIS A 219 18.38 -10.42 7.77
CA HIS A 219 19.36 -9.58 8.45
C HIS A 219 19.25 -9.74 9.96
N TRP A 220 18.14 -9.34 10.57
CA TRP A 220 18.08 -9.16 12.02
C TRP A 220 18.16 -10.48 12.79
N LEU A 221 17.34 -11.47 12.43
CA LEU A 221 17.33 -12.77 13.11
C LEU A 221 18.64 -13.54 12.93
N ARG A 222 19.34 -13.36 11.80
CA ARG A 222 20.61 -14.05 11.51
C ARG A 222 21.83 -13.32 12.06
N GLN A 223 21.75 -12.01 12.27
CA GLN A 223 22.84 -11.21 12.83
C GLN A 223 22.78 -11.15 14.36
N ALA A 224 21.65 -11.54 14.95
CA ALA A 224 21.53 -11.69 16.39
C ALA A 224 22.40 -12.85 16.88
N PRO A 225 23.37 -12.61 17.79
CA PRO A 225 24.18 -13.67 18.38
C PRO A 225 23.38 -14.49 19.41
N GLY A 226 22.25 -13.95 19.88
CA GLY A 226 21.38 -14.58 20.85
C GLY A 226 20.61 -15.78 20.30
N LYS A 227 20.03 -16.55 21.22
CA LYS A 227 19.18 -17.70 20.86
C LYS A 227 17.91 -17.22 20.17
N VAL A 228 17.60 -17.78 19.00
CA VAL A 228 16.32 -17.55 18.31
C VAL A 228 15.37 -18.70 18.62
N ILE A 229 14.21 -18.39 19.20
CA ILE A 229 13.15 -19.34 19.53
C ILE A 229 11.96 -19.04 18.64
N VAL A 230 11.37 -20.07 18.04
CA VAL A 230 10.16 -19.93 17.19
C VAL A 230 9.03 -20.73 17.81
N ILE A 231 7.90 -20.07 18.04
CA ILE A 231 6.64 -20.68 18.47
C ILE A 231 5.62 -20.41 17.38
N ASP A 232 5.30 -21.43 16.60
CA ASP A 232 4.33 -21.35 15.51
C ASP A 232 3.56 -22.67 15.44
N PRO A 233 2.23 -22.66 15.22
CA PRO A 233 1.46 -23.88 15.03
C PRO A 233 1.87 -24.68 13.77
N ILE A 234 2.56 -24.04 12.81
CA ILE A 234 2.99 -24.67 11.56
C ILE A 234 4.51 -24.62 11.44
N ARG A 235 5.11 -25.75 11.05
CA ARG A 235 6.51 -25.80 10.64
C ARG A 235 6.62 -25.37 9.17
N HIS A 236 7.23 -24.21 8.94
CA HIS A 236 7.53 -23.67 7.61
C HIS A 236 8.87 -24.13 7.05
#